data_AF-A0A653CLW5-F1
#
_entry.id   AF-A0A653CLW5-F1
#
_cell.length_a   1.000
_cell.length_b   1.000
_cell.length_c   1.000
_cell.angle_alpha   90.00
_cell.angle_beta   90.00
_cell.angle_gamma   90.00
#
_symmetry.space_group_name_H-M   'P 1'
#
loop_
_entity.id
_entity.type
_entity.pdbx_description
1 polymer ?
#
loop_
_entity_poly.entity_id
_entity_poly.type
_entity_poly.pdbx_seq_one_letter_code
_entity_poly.pdbx_strand_id
1 'polypeptide(L)'
;MSDQAEVSQDVWTAWILDAIRKIRVQKQRPSVERICHAIRQHHNNYHEDVIGEHLEIAVKAGSVLKVFNKGQSSYKDPGGLRSRTVRIEKGVDLTKLVTKAVRELGERDGSNVKSIEKYIRQSHTVEETPENDIKGAIRIALKRAVGRKYLIPDGKSNFKYNYSLHVPGVRKKREGSKKQQEEDNLPPK
;
A
#
# COMPACT_ATOMS: atom_id res chain seq x y z
N MET A 1 -4.65 40.53 -3.72
CA MET A 1 -5.00 39.26 -3.06
C MET A 1 -5.45 38.34 -4.18
N SER A 2 -4.60 37.41 -4.60
CA SER A 2 -4.84 36.67 -5.83
C SER A 2 -5.91 35.62 -5.61
N ASP A 3 -7.02 35.74 -6.34
CA ASP A 3 -8.05 34.70 -6.49
C ASP A 3 -7.40 33.44 -7.04
N GLN A 4 -6.97 32.55 -6.15
CA GLN A 4 -6.67 31.17 -6.53
C GLN A 4 -8.02 30.51 -6.78
N ALA A 5 -8.37 30.33 -8.05
CA ALA A 5 -9.50 29.50 -8.43
C ALA A 5 -9.40 28.16 -7.69
N GLU A 6 -10.42 27.85 -6.89
CA GLU A 6 -10.45 26.67 -6.04
C GLU A 6 -10.40 25.42 -6.94
N VAL A 7 -9.27 24.72 -6.91
CA VAL A 7 -9.08 23.50 -7.70
C VAL A 7 -9.93 22.40 -7.08
N SER A 8 -10.79 21.78 -7.90
CA SER A 8 -11.68 20.73 -7.41
C SER A 8 -10.91 19.50 -6.92
N GLN A 9 -11.51 18.76 -5.99
CA GLN A 9 -10.92 17.53 -5.46
C GLN A 9 -10.65 16.47 -6.54
N ASP A 10 -11.43 16.46 -7.62
CA ASP A 10 -11.24 15.53 -8.74
C ASP A 10 -9.95 15.83 -9.51
N VAL A 11 -9.65 17.12 -9.73
CA VAL A 11 -8.41 17.57 -10.37
C VAL A 11 -7.21 17.24 -9.48
N TRP A 12 -7.31 17.52 -8.17
CA TRP A 12 -6.28 17.11 -7.21
C TRP A 12 -6.02 15.61 -7.24
N THR A 13 -7.09 14.81 -7.24
CA THR A 13 -6.99 13.36 -7.30
C THR A 13 -6.30 12.91 -8.59
N ALA A 14 -6.59 13.54 -9.73
CA ALA A 14 -5.92 13.24 -10.99
C ALA A 14 -4.40 13.53 -10.93
N TRP A 15 -4.00 14.68 -10.40
CA TRP A 15 -2.58 15.05 -10.25
C TRP A 15 -1.85 14.09 -9.31
N ILE A 16 -2.47 13.74 -8.19
CA ILE A 16 -1.92 12.77 -7.22
C ILE A 16 -1.72 11.40 -7.87
N LEU A 17 -2.72 10.91 -8.61
CA LEU A 17 -2.63 9.60 -9.26
C LEU A 17 -1.57 9.58 -10.36
N ASP A 18 -1.44 10.66 -11.13
CA ASP A 18 -0.38 10.79 -12.13
C ASP A 18 1.02 10.80 -11.48
N ALA A 19 1.20 11.56 -10.41
CA ALA A 19 2.43 11.56 -9.62
C ALA A 19 2.76 10.14 -9.09
N ILE A 20 1.79 9.45 -8.49
CA ILE A 20 1.97 8.07 -8.00
C ILE A 20 2.40 7.14 -9.15
N ARG A 21 1.77 7.23 -10.32
CA ARG A 21 2.12 6.39 -11.49
C ARG A 21 3.54 6.66 -11.97
N LYS A 22 3.92 7.93 -12.14
CA LYS A 22 5.28 8.34 -12.55
C LYS A 22 6.35 7.83 -11.58
N ILE A 23 6.15 8.03 -10.28
CA ILE A 23 7.07 7.55 -9.23
C ILE A 23 7.20 6.02 -9.27
N ARG A 24 6.10 5.30 -9.50
CA ARG A 24 6.10 3.83 -9.63
C ARG A 24 6.86 3.34 -10.86
N VAL A 25 6.74 4.03 -12.00
CA VAL A 25 7.49 3.71 -13.23
C VAL A 25 9.00 3.78 -12.98
N GLN A 26 9.43 4.78 -12.20
CA GLN A 26 10.83 4.93 -11.77
C GLN A 26 11.27 3.92 -10.69
N LYS A 27 10.39 2.97 -10.31
CA LYS A 27 10.60 1.98 -9.22
C LYS A 27 10.90 2.64 -7.87
N GLN A 28 10.45 3.87 -7.71
CA GLN A 28 10.55 4.61 -6.45
C GLN A 28 9.27 4.42 -5.63
N ARG A 29 9.39 4.73 -4.34
CA ARG A 29 8.31 4.66 -3.36
C ARG A 29 7.49 5.95 -3.42
N PRO A 30 6.18 5.92 -3.68
CA PRO A 30 5.33 7.10 -3.59
C PRO A 30 5.08 7.45 -2.12
N SER A 31 5.96 8.29 -1.54
CA SER A 31 5.78 8.95 -0.24
C SER A 31 5.09 10.30 -0.42
N VAL A 32 4.61 10.90 0.67
CA VAL A 32 4.07 12.27 0.66
C VAL A 32 5.06 13.22 -0.01
N GLU A 33 6.30 13.26 0.50
CA GLU A 33 7.39 14.09 -0.03
C GLU A 33 7.58 13.96 -1.56
N ARG A 34 7.61 12.72 -2.08
CA ARG A 34 7.80 12.50 -3.52
C ARG A 34 6.60 12.89 -4.35
N ILE A 35 5.39 12.69 -3.81
CA ILE A 35 4.15 13.12 -4.46
C ILE A 35 4.10 14.64 -4.52
N CYS A 36 4.38 15.33 -3.40
CA CYS A 36 4.47 16.78 -3.35
C CYS A 36 5.51 17.32 -4.34
N HIS A 37 6.72 16.74 -4.34
CA HIS A 37 7.76 17.13 -5.27
C HIS A 37 7.35 16.95 -6.74
N ALA A 38 6.73 15.83 -7.09
CA ALA A 38 6.29 15.55 -8.45
C ALA A 38 5.17 16.49 -8.92
N ILE A 39 4.21 16.81 -8.05
CA ILE A 39 3.14 17.77 -8.35
C ILE A 39 3.71 19.17 -8.55
N ARG A 40 4.64 19.61 -7.70
CA ARG A 40 5.26 20.94 -7.77
C ARG A 40 6.09 21.18 -9.04
N GLN A 41 6.51 20.14 -9.76
CA GLN A 41 7.18 20.29 -11.06
C GLN A 41 6.27 20.92 -12.14
N HIS A 42 4.96 20.72 -12.03
CA HIS A 42 3.97 21.26 -12.96
C HIS A 42 3.03 22.28 -12.31
N HIS A 43 2.91 22.26 -10.98
CA HIS A 43 2.02 23.08 -10.18
C HIS A 43 2.77 23.69 -8.99
N ASN A 44 3.73 24.57 -9.27
CA ASN A 44 4.69 25.12 -8.28
C ASN A 44 4.06 26.06 -7.22
N ASN A 45 2.83 26.52 -7.42
CA ASN A 45 2.15 27.50 -6.56
C ASN A 45 1.49 26.88 -5.30
N TYR A 46 1.52 25.55 -5.14
CA TYR A 46 0.92 24.87 -4.01
C TYR A 46 1.96 24.43 -2.98
N HIS A 47 1.71 24.78 -1.72
CA HIS A 47 2.49 24.32 -0.59
C HIS A 47 2.25 22.83 -0.31
N GLU A 48 3.24 22.18 0.30
CA GLU A 48 3.22 20.74 0.58
C GLU A 48 2.08 20.34 1.52
N ASP A 49 1.71 21.22 2.46
CA ASP A 49 0.60 20.98 3.39
C ASP A 49 -0.74 20.86 2.66
N VAL A 50 -1.00 21.73 1.67
CA VAL A 50 -2.22 21.71 0.85
C VAL A 50 -2.27 20.41 0.03
N ILE A 51 -1.16 20.03 -0.60
CA ILE A 51 -1.06 18.77 -1.35
C ILE A 51 -1.29 17.57 -0.42
N GLY A 52 -0.71 17.61 0.77
CA GLY A 52 -0.86 16.59 1.80
C GLY A 52 -2.31 16.43 2.27
N GLU A 53 -3.03 17.54 2.45
CA GLU A 53 -4.45 17.54 2.79
C GLU A 53 -5.28 16.87 1.70
N HIS A 54 -5.13 17.31 0.44
CA HIS A 54 -5.85 16.71 -0.68
C HIS A 54 -5.51 15.23 -0.90
N LEU A 55 -4.27 14.82 -0.60
CA LEU A 55 -3.85 13.43 -0.59
C LEU A 55 -4.60 12.61 0.47
N GLU A 56 -4.71 13.11 1.70
CA GLU A 56 -5.47 12.42 2.76
C GLU A 56 -6.98 12.41 2.47
N ILE A 57 -7.54 13.45 1.85
CA ILE A 57 -8.92 13.45 1.34
C ILE A 57 -9.11 12.34 0.30
N ALA A 58 -8.19 12.21 -0.67
CA ALA A 58 -8.24 11.16 -1.68
C ALA A 58 -8.10 9.75 -1.07
N VAL A 59 -7.34 9.60 0.02
CA VAL A 59 -7.25 8.35 0.80
C VAL A 59 -8.56 8.04 1.52
N LYS A 60 -9.17 9.05 2.14
CA LYS A 60 -10.45 8.90 2.84
C LYS A 60 -11.57 8.48 1.89
N ALA A 61 -11.63 9.11 0.71
CA ALA A 61 -12.53 8.80 -0.40
C ALA A 61 -12.25 7.42 -1.04
N GLY A 62 -11.02 6.91 -0.91
CA GLY A 62 -10.63 5.61 -1.46
C GLY A 62 -10.18 5.64 -2.92
N SER A 63 -10.02 6.83 -3.48
CA SER A 63 -9.38 7.07 -4.77
C SER A 63 -7.87 6.82 -4.72
N VAL A 64 -7.27 6.90 -3.53
CA VAL A 64 -5.87 6.54 -3.26
C VAL A 64 -5.82 5.52 -2.12
N LEU A 65 -4.99 4.49 -2.27
CA LEU A 65 -4.77 3.49 -1.22
C LEU A 65 -3.47 3.80 -0.47
N LYS A 66 -3.58 4.13 0.82
CA LYS A 66 -2.44 4.24 1.74
C LYS A 66 -2.09 2.88 2.30
N VAL A 67 -0.81 2.52 2.24
CA VAL A 67 -0.28 1.30 2.84
C VAL A 67 0.99 1.58 3.64
N PHE A 68 1.24 0.76 4.64
CA PHE A 68 2.43 0.77 5.45
C PHE A 68 3.39 -0.34 5.02
N ASN A 69 4.68 -0.03 4.96
CA ASN A 69 5.73 -1.00 4.70
C ASN A 69 7.02 -0.55 5.36
N LYS A 70 7.65 -1.42 6.16
CA LYS A 70 8.92 -1.16 6.85
C LYS A 70 8.95 0.20 7.58
N GLY A 71 7.92 0.51 8.36
CA GLY A 71 7.90 1.73 9.17
C GLY A 71 7.48 3.00 8.41
N GLN A 72 7.04 2.89 7.16
CA GLN A 72 6.81 4.04 6.32
C GLN A 72 5.48 3.93 5.56
N SER A 73 4.86 5.07 5.19
CA SER A 73 3.62 5.15 4.39
C SER A 73 3.86 5.28 2.89
N SER A 74 3.21 4.45 2.10
CA SER A 74 3.24 4.44 0.63
C SER A 74 1.83 4.63 0.10
N TYR A 75 1.69 5.40 -0.97
CA TYR A 75 0.41 5.64 -1.61
C TYR A 75 0.35 4.91 -2.96
N LYS A 76 -0.80 4.32 -3.26
CA LYS A 76 -1.01 3.49 -4.45
C LYS A 76 -2.28 3.92 -5.17
N ASP A 77 -2.25 3.82 -6.50
CA ASP A 77 -3.43 3.96 -7.36
C ASP A 77 -4.27 2.66 -7.31
N PRO A 78 -5.48 2.68 -6.74
CA PRO A 78 -6.38 1.54 -6.70
C PRO A 78 -6.85 1.10 -8.10
N GLY A 79 -7.05 2.04 -9.03
CA GLY A 79 -7.48 1.74 -10.41
C GLY A 79 -6.46 0.88 -11.16
N GLY A 80 -5.17 1.11 -10.93
CA GLY A 80 -4.10 0.23 -11.44
C GLY A 80 -3.94 -1.09 -10.67
N LEU A 81 -4.51 -1.21 -9.47
CA LEU A 81 -4.39 -2.40 -8.61
C LEU A 81 -5.57 -3.38 -8.75
N ARG A 82 -6.78 -2.89 -9.05
CA ARG A 82 -8.02 -3.67 -9.19
C ARG A 82 -8.01 -4.70 -10.34
N SER A 83 -6.91 -4.83 -11.07
CA SER A 83 -6.67 -5.93 -12.02
C SER A 83 -6.80 -7.34 -11.41
N ARG A 84 -6.76 -7.47 -10.07
CA ARG A 84 -6.94 -8.75 -9.39
C ARG A 84 -8.39 -8.90 -8.91
N THR A 85 -9.11 -9.83 -9.49
CA THR A 85 -10.44 -10.25 -9.05
C THR A 85 -10.33 -11.24 -7.89
N VAL A 86 -11.16 -11.06 -6.87
CA VAL A 86 -11.34 -12.00 -5.75
C VAL A 86 -12.79 -12.47 -5.79
N ARG A 87 -12.98 -13.76 -6.08
CA ARG A 87 -14.29 -14.42 -6.06
C ARG A 87 -14.56 -15.01 -4.69
N ILE A 88 -15.68 -14.64 -4.08
CA ILE A 88 -16.10 -15.14 -2.78
C ILE A 88 -17.01 -16.33 -3.00
N GLU A 89 -16.39 -17.50 -3.15
CA GLU A 89 -17.08 -18.78 -3.33
C GLU A 89 -16.94 -19.66 -2.08
N LYS A 90 -17.79 -20.67 -1.96
CA LYS A 90 -17.73 -21.65 -0.87
C LYS A 90 -16.33 -22.29 -0.80
N GLY A 91 -15.68 -22.15 0.36
CA GLY A 91 -14.37 -22.74 0.61
C GLY A 91 -13.17 -21.87 0.23
N VAL A 92 -13.38 -20.66 -0.31
CA VAL A 92 -12.28 -19.73 -0.62
C VAL A 92 -11.36 -19.50 0.59
N ASP A 93 -10.04 -19.57 0.39
CA ASP A 93 -9.07 -19.27 1.44
C ASP A 93 -8.49 -17.85 1.30
N LEU A 94 -9.13 -16.89 1.98
CA LEU A 94 -8.64 -15.52 2.04
C LEU A 94 -7.49 -15.32 3.04
N THR A 95 -6.98 -16.37 3.71
CA THR A 95 -5.96 -16.24 4.78
C THR A 95 -4.75 -15.39 4.36
N LYS A 96 -4.21 -15.62 3.15
CA LYS A 96 -3.09 -14.84 2.62
C LYS A 96 -3.47 -13.38 2.35
N LEU A 97 -4.67 -13.14 1.83
CA LEU A 97 -5.16 -11.81 1.51
C LEU A 97 -5.42 -10.98 2.77
N VAL A 98 -6.10 -11.54 3.78
CA VAL A 98 -6.32 -10.85 5.06
C VAL A 98 -5.00 -10.60 5.80
N THR A 99 -4.07 -11.56 5.77
CA THR A 99 -2.74 -11.39 6.36
C THR A 99 -1.97 -10.25 5.68
N LYS A 100 -2.04 -10.18 4.35
CA LYS A 100 -1.45 -9.08 3.57
C LYS A 100 -2.11 -7.75 3.90
N ALA A 101 -3.45 -7.72 3.99
CA ALA A 101 -4.21 -6.51 4.32
C ALA A 101 -3.80 -5.95 5.68
N VAL A 102 -3.81 -6.77 6.74
CA VAL A 102 -3.41 -6.34 8.09
C VAL A 102 -1.97 -5.80 8.11
N ARG A 103 -1.05 -6.48 7.42
CA ARG A 103 0.35 -6.03 7.33
C ARG A 103 0.47 -4.69 6.58
N GLU A 104 -0.22 -4.55 5.45
CA GLU A 104 -0.16 -3.35 4.63
C GLU A 104 -1.00 -2.20 5.19
N LEU A 105 -2.00 -2.44 6.04
CA LEU A 105 -2.68 -1.38 6.77
C LEU A 105 -1.76 -0.83 7.87
N GLY A 106 -1.11 -1.72 8.62
CA GLY A 106 -0.12 -1.33 9.63
C GLY A 106 -0.68 -0.42 10.73
N GLU A 107 -2.00 -0.50 10.99
CA GLU A 107 -2.68 0.31 11.99
C GLU A 107 -2.13 0.05 13.39
N ARG A 108 -1.86 1.12 14.15
CA ARG A 108 -1.22 1.07 15.47
C ARG A 108 -1.95 0.15 16.45
N ASP A 109 -3.27 0.20 16.45
CA ASP A 109 -4.15 -0.56 17.34
C ASP A 109 -4.72 -1.81 16.65
N GLY A 110 -4.05 -2.26 15.58
CA GLY A 110 -4.47 -3.39 14.77
C GLY A 110 -5.66 -3.08 13.86
N SER A 111 -5.88 -3.99 12.90
CA SER A 111 -6.92 -3.85 11.89
C SER A 111 -8.13 -4.73 12.20
N ASN A 112 -9.32 -4.15 12.09
CA ASN A 112 -10.59 -4.85 12.25
C ASN A 112 -11.18 -5.30 10.91
N VAL A 113 -12.24 -6.11 10.96
CA VAL A 113 -12.92 -6.62 9.76
C VAL A 113 -13.32 -5.50 8.78
N LYS A 114 -13.78 -4.35 9.28
CA LYS A 114 -14.21 -3.21 8.43
C LYS A 114 -13.02 -2.61 7.66
N SER A 115 -11.91 -2.36 8.36
CA SER A 115 -10.68 -1.82 7.74
C SER A 115 -10.11 -2.79 6.69
N ILE A 116 -10.11 -4.09 6.99
CA ILE A 116 -9.63 -5.15 6.09
C ILE A 116 -10.53 -5.25 4.85
N GLU A 117 -11.85 -5.24 5.04
CA GLU A 117 -12.82 -5.24 3.93
C GLU A 117 -12.63 -4.01 3.04
N LYS A 118 -12.51 -2.81 3.63
CA LYS A 118 -12.25 -1.57 2.89
C LYS A 118 -10.96 -1.69 2.06
N TYR A 119 -9.88 -2.20 2.65
CA TYR A 119 -8.62 -2.43 1.93
C TYR A 119 -8.82 -3.40 0.76
N ILE A 120 -9.52 -4.52 0.95
CA ILE A 120 -9.72 -5.53 -0.10
C ILE A 120 -10.53 -4.93 -1.26
N ARG A 121 -11.65 -4.26 -0.97
CA ARG A 121 -12.50 -3.61 -1.98
C ARG A 121 -11.80 -2.47 -2.74
N GLN A 122 -10.85 -1.79 -2.09
CA GLN A 122 -10.05 -0.78 -2.78
C GLN A 122 -8.99 -1.42 -3.68
N SER A 123 -8.35 -2.50 -3.22
CA SER A 123 -7.20 -3.11 -3.91
C SER A 123 -7.56 -4.20 -4.92
N HIS A 124 -8.78 -4.75 -4.87
CA HIS A 124 -9.25 -5.86 -5.69
C HIS A 124 -10.68 -5.60 -6.17
N THR A 125 -11.03 -6.17 -7.31
CA THR A 125 -12.44 -6.33 -7.71
C THR A 125 -13.01 -7.51 -6.94
N VAL A 126 -14.07 -7.29 -6.18
CA VAL A 126 -14.69 -8.34 -5.36
C VAL A 126 -15.97 -8.81 -6.04
N GLU A 127 -16.06 -10.11 -6.31
CA GLU A 127 -17.25 -10.78 -6.82
C GLU A 127 -17.85 -11.63 -5.69
N GLU A 128 -19.03 -11.26 -5.20
CA GLU A 128 -19.75 -11.93 -4.10
C GLU A 128 -21.01 -12.61 -4.62
N THR A 129 -21.43 -13.70 -3.98
CA THR A 129 -22.74 -14.31 -4.20
C THR A 129 -23.65 -14.04 -2.99
N PRO A 130 -24.99 -14.12 -3.13
CA PRO A 130 -25.91 -13.94 -2.00
C PRO A 130 -25.63 -14.87 -0.81
N GLU A 131 -25.12 -16.07 -1.08
CA GLU A 131 -24.82 -17.10 -0.08
C GLU A 131 -23.42 -16.93 0.54
N ASN A 132 -22.54 -16.16 -0.09
CA ASN A 132 -21.14 -16.04 0.29
C ASN A 132 -20.69 -14.57 0.29
N ASP A 133 -20.85 -13.93 1.45
CA ASP A 133 -20.43 -12.55 1.67
C ASP A 133 -18.95 -12.44 2.07
N ILE A 134 -18.28 -11.37 1.61
CA ILE A 134 -16.86 -11.13 1.89
C ILE A 134 -16.58 -11.00 3.40
N LYS A 135 -17.52 -10.47 4.17
CA LYS A 135 -17.33 -10.20 5.60
C LYS A 135 -17.29 -11.52 6.38
N GLY A 136 -18.12 -12.49 6.02
CA GLY A 136 -18.09 -13.87 6.50
C GLY A 136 -16.77 -14.55 6.12
N ALA A 137 -16.37 -14.45 4.86
CA ALA A 137 -15.11 -15.01 4.38
C ALA A 137 -13.88 -14.43 5.10
N ILE A 138 -13.85 -13.11 5.35
CA ILE A 138 -12.80 -12.44 6.13
C ILE A 138 -12.75 -12.99 7.56
N ARG A 139 -13.89 -13.14 8.25
CA ARG A 139 -13.92 -13.67 9.63
C ARG A 139 -13.34 -15.08 9.72
N ILE A 140 -13.69 -15.94 8.77
CA ILE A 140 -13.15 -17.31 8.70
C ILE A 140 -11.64 -17.27 8.45
N ALA A 141 -11.18 -16.46 7.50
CA ALA A 141 -9.77 -16.30 7.17
C ALA A 141 -8.95 -15.72 8.34
N LEU A 142 -9.50 -14.79 9.11
CA LEU A 142 -8.86 -14.25 10.32
C LEU A 142 -8.65 -15.32 11.39
N LYS A 143 -9.67 -16.15 11.66
CA LYS A 143 -9.53 -17.30 12.58
C LYS A 143 -8.41 -18.25 12.13
N ARG A 144 -8.36 -18.58 10.83
CA ARG A 144 -7.29 -19.41 10.25
C ARG A 144 -5.91 -18.74 10.36
N ALA A 145 -5.81 -17.45 10.07
CA ALA A 145 -4.57 -16.69 10.14
C ALA A 145 -4.00 -16.64 11.57
N VAL A 146 -4.86 -16.48 12.58
CA VAL A 146 -4.48 -16.55 14.00
C VAL A 146 -4.03 -17.96 14.37
N GLY A 147 -4.77 -19.01 13.96
CA GLY A 147 -4.37 -20.40 14.19
C GLY A 147 -3.01 -20.76 13.57
N ARG A 148 -2.69 -20.17 12.40
CA ARG A 148 -1.39 -20.29 11.72
C ARG A 148 -0.32 -19.33 12.25
N LYS A 149 -0.64 -18.56 13.30
CA LYS A 149 0.21 -17.53 13.92
C LYS A 149 0.60 -16.36 13.01
N TYR A 150 0.03 -16.22 11.81
CA TYR A 150 0.31 -15.09 10.91
C TYR A 150 -0.17 -13.76 11.46
N LEU A 151 -1.25 -13.79 12.24
CA LEU A 151 -1.83 -12.64 12.91
C LEU A 151 -1.93 -12.92 14.42
N ILE A 152 -1.89 -11.86 15.21
CA ILE A 152 -2.09 -11.88 16.66
C ILE A 152 -3.36 -11.07 16.96
N PRO A 153 -4.29 -11.58 17.78
CA PRO A 153 -5.41 -10.80 18.28
C PRO A 153 -4.92 -9.59 19.09
N ASP A 154 -5.54 -8.43 18.87
CA ASP A 154 -5.26 -7.18 19.59
C ASP A 154 -6.59 -6.63 20.10
N GLY A 155 -6.89 -6.85 21.38
CA GLY A 155 -8.20 -6.57 21.95
C GLY A 155 -9.33 -7.45 21.39
N LYS A 156 -10.57 -6.95 21.40
CA LYS A 156 -11.77 -7.74 21.08
C LYS A 156 -12.00 -7.99 19.59
N SER A 157 -11.55 -7.07 18.73
CA SER A 157 -11.94 -7.06 17.31
C SER A 157 -10.81 -6.76 16.33
N ASN A 158 -9.61 -6.45 16.82
CA ASN A 158 -8.50 -6.01 15.98
C ASN A 158 -7.44 -7.11 15.90
N PHE A 159 -6.66 -7.06 14.82
CA PHE A 159 -5.64 -8.04 14.51
C PHE A 159 -4.35 -7.31 14.11
N LYS A 160 -3.23 -7.73 14.68
CA LYS A 160 -1.89 -7.25 14.33
C LYS A 160 -1.15 -8.29 13.52
N TYR A 161 -0.31 -7.83 12.60
CA TYR A 161 0.58 -8.74 11.87
C TYR A 161 1.64 -9.31 12.80
N ASN A 162 1.86 -10.62 12.74
CA ASN A 162 2.91 -11.25 13.53
C ASN A 162 4.28 -11.12 12.86
N TYR A 163 5.05 -10.10 13.24
CA TYR A 163 6.41 -9.91 12.74
C TYR A 163 7.43 -10.92 13.30
N SER A 164 7.11 -11.65 14.37
CA SER A 164 7.99 -12.65 14.97
C SER A 164 8.08 -13.95 14.15
N LEU A 165 7.06 -14.21 13.32
CA LEU A 165 7.16 -15.27 12.31
C LEU A 165 8.11 -14.81 11.21
N HIS A 166 9.36 -15.20 11.33
CA HIS A 166 10.30 -15.08 10.23
C HIS A 166 9.80 -15.96 9.08
N VAL A 167 9.11 -15.38 8.10
CA VAL A 167 8.83 -16.05 6.83
C VAL A 167 10.14 -16.07 6.04
N PRO A 168 10.76 -17.24 5.79
CA PRO A 168 11.89 -17.33 4.88
C PRO A 168 11.30 -17.15 3.48
N GLY A 169 11.55 -16.01 2.84
CA GLY A 169 10.97 -15.78 1.50
C GLY A 169 11.12 -14.39 0.91
N VAL A 170 11.47 -13.37 1.71
CA VAL A 170 11.96 -12.12 1.12
C VAL A 170 13.44 -12.35 0.84
N ARG A 171 13.78 -12.74 -0.40
CA ARG A 171 15.17 -12.70 -0.90
C ARG A 171 15.72 -11.31 -0.55
N LYS A 172 16.57 -11.27 0.46
CA LYS A 172 17.42 -10.10 0.77
C LYS A 172 18.22 -9.90 -0.51
N LYS A 173 17.87 -8.88 -1.31
CA LYS A 173 18.72 -8.44 -2.42
C LYS A 173 20.06 -8.13 -1.75
N ARG A 174 21.05 -9.00 -1.95
CA ARG A 174 22.39 -8.83 -1.39
C ARG A 174 22.83 -7.43 -1.78
N GLU A 175 23.08 -6.58 -0.79
CA GLU A 175 23.85 -5.36 -0.99
C GLU A 175 25.21 -5.81 -1.51
N GLY A 176 25.51 -5.44 -2.76
CA GLY A 176 26.76 -5.78 -3.39
C GLY A 176 27.89 -5.08 -2.65
N SER A 177 28.71 -5.86 -1.95
CA SER A 177 29.97 -5.39 -1.39
C SER A 177 31.12 -5.87 -2.28
N LYS A 178 31.68 -4.89 -3.00
CA LYS A 178 33.07 -4.69 -3.45
C LYS A 178 33.75 -5.74 -4.35
N LYS A 179 34.42 -5.23 -5.40
CA LYS A 179 35.88 -5.37 -5.54
C LYS A 179 36.45 -4.24 -6.41
N GLN A 180 37.39 -3.50 -5.81
CA GLN A 180 38.38 -2.66 -6.48
C GLN A 180 39.29 -3.55 -7.32
N GLN A 181 39.56 -3.13 -8.56
CA GLN A 181 40.71 -3.55 -9.37
C GLN A 181 41.14 -2.31 -10.16
N GLU A 182 42.27 -1.72 -9.76
CA GLU A 182 43.10 -0.77 -10.51
C GLU A 182 44.52 -1.31 -10.27
N GLU A 183 44.99 -2.12 -11.22
CA GLU A 183 45.95 -1.74 -12.28
C GLU A 183 47.41 -1.88 -11.80
N ASP A 184 47.88 -3.12 -11.88
CA ASP A 184 49.30 -3.42 -12.14
C ASP A 184 49.48 -3.35 -13.66
N ASN A 185 50.15 -2.30 -14.14
CA ASN A 185 50.55 -2.20 -15.54
C ASN A 185 51.97 -1.62 -15.61
N LEU A 186 52.97 -2.51 -15.56
CA LEU A 186 54.31 -2.24 -16.07
C LEU A 186 54.61 -3.25 -17.20
N PRO A 187 54.99 -2.80 -18.40
CA PRO A 187 55.32 -3.69 -19.49
C PRO A 187 56.76 -4.22 -19.37
N PRO A 188 57.08 -5.44 -19.86
CA PRO A 188 58.44 -5.93 -19.87
C PRO A 188 59.20 -5.56 -21.17
N LYS A 189 60.43 -5.09 -20.95
CA LYS A 189 61.57 -4.80 -21.84
C LYS A 189 61.53 -3.52 -22.68
#